data_AF-A0A2Z5G556-F1
#
_entry.id   AF-A0A2Z5G556-F1
#
_cell.length_a   1.000
_cell.length_b   1.000
_cell.length_c   1.000
_cell.angle_alpha   90.00
_cell.angle_beta   90.00
_cell.angle_gamma   90.00
#
_symmetry.space_group_name_H-M   'P 1'
#
loop_
_entity.id
_entity.type
_entity.pdbx_description
1 polymer ?
#
loop_
_entity_poly.entity_id
_entity_poly.type
_entity_poly.pdbx_seq_one_letter_code
_entity_poly.pdbx_strand_id
1 'polypeptide(L)'
;MKKGTQRAMHCRCGNPKILAVGLCATCYTLKRQDEEYFGGLREAVLKRDGHRCRVCGKPGGRKRSLAVHHRIAGKSELDLMITLCLAHHAMVTRTLVLLEDWPKLLRVLWREQHPEAHEQTALDFRVLGPAAEQSELLEPPRSIVWNYKR
;
A
#
# COMPACT_ATOMS: atom_id res chain seq x y z
N MET A 1 33.06 -8.35 41.92
CA MET A 1 33.67 -8.65 40.60
C MET A 1 32.57 -8.59 39.54
N LYS A 2 32.58 -7.60 38.63
CA LYS A 2 31.65 -7.60 37.49
C LYS A 2 32.13 -8.67 36.51
N LYS A 3 31.37 -9.75 36.33
CA LYS A 3 31.65 -10.76 35.30
C LYS A 3 31.69 -10.03 33.96
N GLY A 4 32.85 -10.03 33.30
CA GLY A 4 32.98 -9.47 31.96
C GLY A 4 32.15 -10.29 30.99
N THR A 5 31.05 -9.73 30.50
CA THR A 5 30.22 -10.39 29.49
C THR A 5 30.97 -10.35 28.16
N GLN A 6 31.24 -11.51 27.56
CA GLN A 6 31.85 -11.59 26.23
C GLN A 6 30.98 -10.84 25.22
N ARG A 7 31.59 -9.89 24.51
CA ARG A 7 30.90 -9.14 23.45
C ARG A 7 30.76 -10.03 22.22
N ALA A 8 29.63 -9.92 21.53
CA ALA A 8 29.43 -10.64 20.27
C ALA A 8 30.51 -10.21 19.26
N MET A 9 31.23 -11.18 18.70
CA MET A 9 32.29 -10.94 17.70
C MET A 9 31.70 -10.65 16.31
N HIS A 10 30.49 -11.14 16.03
CA HIS A 10 29.80 -11.01 14.75
C HIS A 10 28.33 -10.69 14.98
N CYS A 11 27.76 -9.93 14.04
CA CYS A 11 26.32 -9.71 13.98
C CYS A 11 25.65 -11.04 13.61
N ARG A 12 24.39 -11.23 14.01
CA ARG A 12 23.57 -12.39 13.60
C ARG A 12 23.47 -12.58 12.08
N CYS A 13 23.66 -11.52 11.30
CA CYS A 13 23.71 -11.59 9.85
C CYS A 13 25.07 -12.01 9.27
N GLY A 14 26.06 -12.35 10.12
CA GLY A 14 27.42 -12.73 9.74
C GLY A 14 28.40 -11.56 9.61
N ASN A 15 27.94 -10.30 9.67
CA ASN A 15 28.83 -9.15 9.53
C ASN A 15 29.75 -8.99 10.77
N PRO A 16 31.08 -8.97 10.61
CA PRO A 16 32.02 -8.84 11.73
C PRO A 16 32.06 -7.43 12.35
N LYS A 17 31.61 -6.39 11.62
CA LYS A 17 31.65 -5.01 12.10
C LYS A 17 30.43 -4.71 12.97
N ILE A 18 30.57 -4.93 14.28
CA ILE A 18 29.55 -4.58 15.28
C ILE A 18 29.53 -3.08 15.56
N LEU A 19 28.35 -2.48 15.49
CA LEU A 19 28.10 -1.10 15.90
C LEU A 19 27.68 -1.04 17.38
N ALA A 20 26.54 -1.64 17.73
CA ALA A 20 25.97 -1.61 19.07
C ALA A 20 25.09 -2.84 19.32
N VAL A 21 24.89 -3.23 20.60
CA VAL A 21 24.01 -4.34 21.02
C VAL A 21 24.21 -5.67 20.26
N GLY A 22 25.46 -5.94 19.83
CA GLY A 22 25.79 -7.13 19.04
C GLY A 22 25.25 -7.12 17.60
N LEU A 23 24.91 -5.95 17.06
CA LEU A 23 24.42 -5.77 15.69
C LEU A 23 25.39 -4.92 14.87
N CYS A 24 25.52 -5.24 13.57
CA CYS A 24 26.18 -4.35 12.61
C CYS A 24 25.31 -3.14 12.32
N ALA A 25 25.88 -2.09 11.71
CA ALA A 25 25.17 -0.85 11.42
C ALA A 25 23.84 -1.07 10.68
N THR A 26 23.82 -1.94 9.66
CA THR A 26 22.59 -2.25 8.90
C THR A 26 21.52 -2.92 9.76
N CYS A 27 21.88 -3.96 10.51
CA CYS A 27 20.92 -4.68 11.36
C CYS A 27 20.45 -3.82 12.53
N TYR A 28 21.32 -2.96 13.05
CA TYR A 28 20.96 -1.98 14.06
C TYR A 28 19.91 -1.00 13.53
N THR A 29 20.15 -0.39 12.36
CA THR A 29 19.17 0.51 11.72
C THR A 29 17.84 -0.19 11.43
N LEU A 30 17.88 -1.40 10.88
CA LEU A 30 16.65 -2.17 10.60
C LEU A 30 15.86 -2.48 11.87
N LYS A 31 16.55 -2.84 12.97
CA LYS A 31 15.90 -3.09 14.26
C LYS A 31 15.26 -1.81 14.81
N ARG A 32 15.96 -0.68 14.77
CA ARG A 32 15.38 0.60 15.19
C ARG A 32 14.17 1.00 14.34
N GLN A 33 14.24 0.83 13.02
CA GLN A 33 13.09 1.09 12.13
C GLN A 33 11.91 0.16 12.40
N ASP A 34 12.17 -1.10 12.77
CA ASP A 34 11.13 -2.04 13.19
C ASP A 34 10.43 -1.56 14.47
N GLU A 35 11.22 -1.17 15.48
CA GLU A 35 10.70 -0.59 16.73
C GLU A 35 9.92 0.70 16.49
N GLU A 36 10.46 1.63 15.69
CA GLU A 36 9.88 2.95 15.43
C GLU A 36 8.58 2.86 14.61
N TYR A 37 8.56 2.08 13.52
CA TYR A 37 7.44 2.08 12.59
C TYR A 37 6.44 0.94 12.81
N PHE A 38 6.87 -0.18 13.39
CA PHE A 38 6.04 -1.38 13.54
C PHE A 38 5.97 -1.89 14.97
N GLY A 39 6.50 -1.16 15.96
CA GLY A 39 6.53 -1.59 17.37
C GLY A 39 7.35 -2.87 17.60
N GLY A 40 8.28 -3.20 16.69
CA GLY A 40 9.05 -4.46 16.73
C GLY A 40 8.26 -5.69 16.28
N LEU A 41 7.06 -5.51 15.72
CA LEU A 41 6.17 -6.60 15.33
C LEU A 41 6.33 -7.02 13.87
N ARG A 42 7.18 -6.36 13.07
CA ARG A 42 7.24 -6.62 11.62
C ARG A 42 7.50 -8.10 11.31
N GLU A 43 8.46 -8.73 11.98
CA GLU A 43 8.76 -10.15 11.75
C GLU A 43 7.64 -11.08 12.25
N ALA A 44 6.96 -10.71 13.34
CA ALA A 44 5.83 -11.47 13.86
C ALA A 44 4.65 -11.46 12.88
N VAL A 45 4.35 -10.30 12.28
CA VAL A 45 3.33 -10.15 11.23
C VAL A 45 3.69 -10.99 10.00
N LEU A 46 4.94 -10.90 9.53
CA LEU A 46 5.40 -11.70 8.38
C LEU A 46 5.29 -13.20 8.65
N LYS A 47 5.69 -13.65 9.84
CA LYS A 47 5.60 -15.05 10.24
C LYS A 47 4.15 -15.53 10.32
N ARG A 48 3.25 -14.76 10.94
CA ARG A 48 1.81 -15.06 10.99
C ARG A 48 1.21 -15.24 9.60
N ASP A 49 1.62 -14.37 8.67
CA ASP A 49 1.13 -14.37 7.31
C ASP A 49 1.85 -15.38 6.40
N GLY A 50 2.74 -16.21 6.95
CA GLY A 50 3.49 -17.25 6.23
C GLY A 50 4.47 -16.70 5.21
N HIS A 51 5.00 -15.49 5.45
CA HIS A 51 5.89 -14.74 4.54
C HIS A 51 5.31 -14.65 3.12
N ARG A 52 4.00 -14.40 3.04
CA ARG A 52 3.23 -14.32 1.80
C ARG A 52 2.30 -13.12 1.82
N CYS A 53 2.03 -12.57 0.65
CA CYS A 53 1.00 -11.55 0.49
C CYS A 53 -0.37 -12.16 0.84
N ARG A 54 -1.13 -11.50 1.73
CA ARG A 54 -2.47 -11.96 2.13
C ARG A 54 -3.54 -11.78 1.06
N VAL A 55 -3.27 -11.00 0.01
CA VAL A 55 -4.19 -10.80 -1.12
C VAL A 55 -3.98 -11.84 -2.22
N CYS A 56 -2.75 -12.01 -2.73
CA CYS A 56 -2.47 -12.92 -3.85
C CYS A 56 -1.65 -14.17 -3.52
N GLY A 57 -1.27 -14.38 -2.25
CA GLY A 57 -0.47 -15.54 -1.82
C GLY A 57 0.99 -15.55 -2.28
N LYS A 58 1.42 -14.55 -3.07
CA LYS A 58 2.79 -14.48 -3.60
C LYS A 58 3.80 -14.46 -2.45
N PRO A 59 4.78 -15.40 -2.42
CA PRO A 59 5.80 -15.42 -1.39
C PRO A 59 6.76 -14.24 -1.55
N GLY A 60 7.43 -13.89 -0.44
CA GLY A 60 8.57 -13.02 -0.50
C GLY A 60 9.70 -13.66 -1.31
N GLY A 61 10.08 -13.07 -2.44
CA GLY A 61 11.14 -13.59 -3.29
C GLY A 61 12.51 -13.02 -2.93
N ARG A 62 12.65 -11.69 -3.00
CA ARG A 62 13.88 -10.96 -2.66
C ARG A 62 13.69 -10.20 -1.34
N LYS A 63 14.79 -9.75 -0.75
CA LYS A 63 14.78 -8.87 0.43
C LYS A 63 13.85 -7.68 0.17
N ARG A 64 12.84 -7.49 1.04
CA ARG A 64 11.82 -6.42 0.97
C ARG A 64 10.78 -6.51 -0.18
N SER A 65 10.54 -7.69 -0.77
CA SER A 65 9.40 -7.83 -1.71
C SER A 65 8.03 -7.85 -1.03
N LEU A 66 8.00 -7.93 0.30
CA LEU A 66 6.82 -7.83 1.15
C LEU A 66 6.93 -6.63 2.08
N ALA A 67 5.81 -5.92 2.20
CA ALA A 67 5.60 -4.81 3.11
C ALA A 67 4.61 -5.24 4.21
N VAL A 68 4.79 -4.69 5.40
CA VAL A 68 3.78 -4.73 6.45
C VAL A 68 3.01 -3.42 6.35
N HIS A 69 1.69 -3.52 6.24
CA HIS A 69 0.77 -2.41 6.12
C HIS A 69 -0.03 -2.28 7.41
N HIS A 70 -0.15 -1.05 7.92
CA HIS A 70 -1.05 -0.71 9.01
C HIS A 70 -2.45 -0.47 8.48
N ARG A 71 -3.44 -1.20 8.98
CA ARG A 71 -4.86 -0.97 8.67
C ARG A 71 -5.40 0.30 9.33
N ILE A 72 -4.81 0.69 10.46
CA ILE A 72 -5.07 1.96 11.14
C ILE A 72 -3.74 2.69 11.30
N ALA A 73 -3.63 3.88 10.72
CA ALA A 73 -2.41 4.68 10.79
C ALA A 73 -1.98 4.92 12.24
N GLY A 74 -0.68 4.70 12.53
CA GLY A 74 -0.09 4.92 13.84
C GLY A 74 -0.35 3.83 14.89
N LYS A 75 -1.18 2.81 14.60
CA LYS A 75 -1.45 1.70 15.54
C LYS A 75 -0.64 0.45 15.20
N SER A 76 0.49 0.28 15.89
CA SER A 76 1.34 -0.91 15.77
C SER A 76 0.86 -2.04 16.66
N GLU A 77 -0.26 -2.67 16.28
CA GLU A 77 -0.81 -3.87 16.91
C GLU A 77 -0.82 -5.02 15.91
N LEU A 78 -0.56 -6.26 16.36
CA LEU A 78 -0.41 -7.40 15.47
C LEU A 78 -1.63 -7.59 14.55
N ASP A 79 -2.83 -7.48 15.11
CA ASP A 79 -4.11 -7.67 14.38
C ASP A 79 -4.48 -6.48 13.47
N LEU A 80 -3.85 -5.31 13.68
CA LEU A 80 -4.01 -4.12 12.85
C LEU A 80 -2.92 -4.00 11.78
N MET A 81 -2.08 -5.02 11.62
CA MET A 81 -1.04 -5.07 10.59
C MET A 81 -1.22 -6.27 9.69
N ILE A 82 -0.88 -6.10 8.40
CA ILE A 82 -1.05 -7.16 7.39
C ILE A 82 0.09 -7.16 6.37
N THR A 83 0.50 -8.35 5.93
CA THR A 83 1.54 -8.54 4.92
C THR A 83 0.98 -8.42 3.51
N LEU A 84 1.53 -7.48 2.73
CA LEU A 84 1.21 -7.25 1.32
C LEU A 84 2.47 -7.33 0.45
N CYS A 85 2.33 -7.73 -0.81
CA CYS A 85 3.38 -7.48 -1.79
C CYS A 85 3.40 -5.99 -2.15
N LEU A 86 4.52 -5.51 -2.70
CA LEU A 86 4.67 -4.09 -3.05
C LEU A 86 3.58 -3.57 -4.01
N ALA A 87 3.10 -4.41 -4.93
CA ALA A 87 2.02 -4.05 -5.85
C ALA A 87 0.70 -3.81 -5.10
N HIS A 88 0.23 -4.78 -4.31
CA HIS A 88 -1.00 -4.61 -3.52
C HIS A 88 -0.87 -3.53 -2.45
N HIS A 89 0.31 -3.36 -1.85
CA HIS A 89 0.57 -2.26 -0.93
C HIS A 89 0.41 -0.90 -1.64
N ALA A 90 0.98 -0.75 -2.83
CA ALA A 90 0.82 0.47 -3.62
C ALA A 90 -0.65 0.70 -4.00
N MET A 91 -1.40 -0.34 -4.37
CA MET A 91 -2.83 -0.23 -4.68
C MET A 91 -3.63 0.28 -3.48
N VAL A 92 -3.37 -0.24 -2.28
CA VAL A 92 -4.06 0.22 -1.05
C VAL A 92 -3.68 1.64 -0.68
N THR A 93 -2.44 2.08 -0.92
CA THR A 93 -1.93 3.36 -0.38
C THR A 93 -1.90 4.51 -1.38
N ARG A 94 -1.96 4.25 -2.69
CA ARG A 94 -1.72 5.26 -3.73
C ARG A 94 -2.84 5.37 -4.76
N THR A 95 -3.70 4.36 -4.88
CA THR A 95 -4.78 4.40 -5.86
C THR A 95 -5.92 5.25 -5.31
N LEU A 96 -6.36 6.26 -6.06
CA LEU A 96 -7.44 7.16 -5.65
C LEU A 96 -8.83 6.60 -5.93
N VAL A 97 -8.92 5.55 -6.76
CA VAL A 97 -10.18 4.99 -7.25
C VAL A 97 -10.24 3.50 -6.99
N LEU A 98 -11.34 3.05 -6.40
CA LEU A 98 -11.62 1.63 -6.19
C LEU A 98 -12.26 1.03 -7.44
N LEU A 99 -11.69 -0.05 -7.99
CA LEU A 99 -12.35 -0.84 -9.03
C LEU A 99 -13.13 -2.00 -8.40
N GLU A 100 -14.31 -2.29 -8.94
CA GLU A 100 -15.23 -3.28 -8.39
C GLU A 100 -14.69 -4.72 -8.44
N ASP A 101 -13.88 -5.02 -9.45
CA ASP A 101 -13.26 -6.32 -9.72
C ASP A 101 -12.10 -6.65 -8.76
N TRP A 102 -11.71 -5.73 -7.88
CA TRP A 102 -10.65 -5.97 -6.92
C TRP A 102 -10.99 -7.08 -5.93
N PRO A 103 -10.00 -7.90 -5.52
CA PRO A 103 -10.19 -8.91 -4.49
C PRO A 103 -10.83 -8.34 -3.23
N LYS A 104 -11.77 -9.06 -2.63
CA LYS A 104 -12.57 -8.59 -1.48
C LYS A 104 -11.71 -7.98 -0.37
N LEU A 105 -10.62 -8.65 0.02
CA LEU A 105 -9.71 -8.17 1.05
C LEU A 105 -9.05 -6.83 0.66
N LEU A 106 -8.63 -6.69 -0.60
CA LEU A 106 -7.99 -5.47 -1.08
C LEU A 106 -8.95 -4.27 -1.02
N ARG A 107 -10.24 -4.50 -1.32
CA ARG A 107 -11.28 -3.47 -1.20
C ARG A 107 -11.51 -3.03 0.24
N VAL A 108 -11.52 -3.97 1.18
CA VAL A 108 -11.62 -3.66 2.62
C VAL A 108 -10.44 -2.80 3.06
N LEU A 109 -9.21 -3.21 2.75
CA LEU A 109 -8.00 -2.46 3.12
C LEU A 109 -7.97 -1.07 2.49
N TRP A 110 -8.40 -0.95 1.24
CA TRP A 110 -8.46 0.35 0.56
C TRP A 110 -9.45 1.31 1.23
N ARG A 111 -10.64 0.83 1.62
CA ARG A 111 -11.65 1.65 2.33
C ARG A 111 -11.17 2.10 3.70
N GLU A 112 -10.46 1.24 4.42
CA GLU A 112 -9.85 1.59 5.71
C GLU A 112 -8.81 2.71 5.56
N GLN A 113 -8.04 2.68 4.47
CA GLN A 113 -7.03 3.69 4.17
C GLN A 113 -7.62 5.01 3.65
N HIS A 114 -8.82 4.98 3.06
CA HIS A 114 -9.45 6.13 2.40
C HIS A 114 -10.93 6.29 2.83
N PRO A 115 -11.21 6.62 4.10
CA PRO A 115 -12.58 6.70 4.62
C PRO A 115 -13.46 7.73 3.90
N GLU A 116 -12.87 8.82 3.42
CA GLU A 116 -13.57 9.92 2.73
C GLU A 116 -13.58 9.78 1.21
N ALA A 117 -12.97 8.74 0.64
CA ALA A 117 -12.88 8.60 -0.81
C ALA A 117 -14.16 7.98 -1.40
N HIS A 118 -14.62 8.55 -2.50
CA HIS A 118 -15.77 8.05 -3.24
C HIS A 118 -15.37 6.90 -4.15
N GLU A 119 -16.08 5.78 -4.09
CA GLU A 119 -15.92 4.66 -5.02
C GLU A 119 -16.36 5.13 -6.42
N GLN A 120 -15.52 4.93 -7.44
CA GLN A 120 -15.89 5.20 -8.83
C GLN A 120 -15.87 3.90 -9.62
N THR A 121 -17.02 3.53 -10.19
CA THR A 121 -17.11 2.39 -11.09
C THR A 121 -16.49 2.76 -12.43
N ALA A 122 -15.54 1.95 -12.91
CA ALA A 122 -15.03 2.09 -14.26
C ALA A 122 -16.16 1.79 -15.26
N LEU A 123 -16.54 2.79 -16.06
CA LEU A 123 -17.47 2.60 -17.17
C LEU A 123 -16.72 1.97 -18.34
N ASP A 124 -17.21 0.82 -18.82
CA ASP A 124 -16.73 0.26 -20.09
C ASP A 124 -17.47 0.95 -21.24
N PHE A 125 -16.75 1.82 -21.96
CA PHE A 125 -17.27 2.51 -23.14
C PHE A 125 -17.29 1.62 -24.39
N ARG A 126 -16.92 0.33 -24.29
CA ARG A 126 -17.13 -0.66 -25.36
C ARG A 126 -18.60 -1.07 -25.42
N VAL A 127 -19.46 -0.08 -25.60
CA VAL A 127 -20.86 -0.30 -25.94
C VAL A 127 -20.88 -0.77 -27.40
N LEU A 128 -21.07 -2.07 -27.63
CA LEU A 128 -21.58 -2.62 -28.89
C LEU A 128 -23.07 -2.26 -29.00
N GLY A 129 -23.39 -0.98 -28.87
CA GLY A 129 -24.72 -0.46 -29.19
C GLY A 129 -24.85 -0.36 -30.69
N PRO A 130 -26.09 -0.33 -31.23
CA PRO A 130 -26.29 0.04 -32.62
C PRO A 130 -25.58 1.39 -32.88
N ALA A 131 -25.04 1.54 -34.09
CA ALA A 131 -24.35 2.76 -34.50
C ALA A 131 -25.17 3.99 -34.08
N ALA A 132 -24.51 4.95 -33.42
CA ALA A 132 -25.16 6.18 -33.00
C ALA A 132 -25.88 6.80 -34.20
N GLU A 133 -27.21 6.91 -34.11
CA GLU A 133 -27.98 7.66 -35.10
C GLU A 133 -27.62 9.13 -34.92
N GLN A 134 -26.98 9.70 -35.94
CA GLN A 134 -26.64 11.12 -35.95
C GLN A 134 -27.95 11.91 -36.01
N SER A 135 -28.40 12.46 -34.88
CA SER A 135 -29.44 13.46 -34.91
C SER A 135 -28.84 14.77 -35.44
N GLU A 136 -29.52 15.37 -36.41
CA GLU A 136 -29.13 16.68 -36.94
C GLU A 136 -29.09 17.68 -35.78
N LEU A 137 -27.92 18.28 -35.59
CA LEU A 137 -27.74 19.45 -34.73
C LEU A 137 -28.73 20.51 -35.22
N LEU A 138 -29.75 20.80 -34.42
CA LEU A 138 -30.64 21.94 -34.62
C LEU A 138 -29.76 23.18 -34.80
N GLU A 139 -29.74 23.73 -36.02
CA GLU A 139 -29.02 24.97 -36.28
C GLU A 139 -29.54 26.04 -35.31
N PRO A 140 -28.65 26.77 -34.61
CA PRO A 140 -29.09 27.87 -33.78
C PRO A 140 -29.82 28.89 -34.65
N PRO A 141 -30.93 29.49 -34.16
CA PRO A 141 -31.74 30.40 -34.96
C PRO A 141 -30.88 31.55 -35.50
N ARG A 142 -30.94 31.74 -36.82
CA ARG A 142 -30.24 32.80 -37.56
C ARG A 142 -30.85 34.17 -37.26
N SER A 143 -30.61 34.69 -36.06
CA SER A 143 -30.45 36.11 -35.73
C SER A 143 -30.60 36.32 -34.21
N ILE A 144 -29.50 36.34 -33.48
CA ILE A 144 -29.46 37.08 -32.20
C ILE A 144 -28.77 38.40 -32.51
N VAL A 145 -29.56 39.44 -32.78
CA VAL A 145 -29.04 40.81 -32.93
C VAL A 145 -28.79 41.35 -31.54
N TRP A 146 -27.53 41.36 -31.10
CA TRP A 146 -27.13 42.00 -29.85
C TRP A 146 -27.03 43.51 -30.04
N ASN A 147 -28.10 44.25 -29.74
CA ASN A 147 -28.06 45.70 -29.66
C ASN A 147 -27.40 46.14 -28.35
N TYR A 148 -26.09 46.33 -28.37
CA TYR A 148 -25.38 47.07 -27.32
C TYR A 148 -25.61 48.57 -27.52
N LYS A 149 -26.48 49.17 -26.70
CA LYS A 149 -26.50 50.64 -26.53
C LYS A 149 -25.26 51.04 -25.72
N ARG A 150 -24.53 52.02 -26.25
CA ARG A 150 -23.34 52.64 -25.66
C ARG A 150 -23.76 53.77 -24.71
#